data_AF-X1KEL2-F1
#
_entry.id   AF-X1KEL2-F1
#
_cell.length_a   1.000
_cell.length_b   1.000
_cell.length_c   1.000
_cell.angle_alpha   90.00
_cell.angle_beta   90.00
_cell.angle_gamma   90.00
#
_symmetry.space_group_name_H-M   'P 1'
#
loop_
_entity.id
_entity.type
_entity.pdbx_description
1 polymer ?
#
loop_
_entity_poly.entity_id
_entity_poly.type
_entity_poly.pdbx_seq_one_letter_code
_entity_poly.pdbx_strand_id
1 'polypeptide(L)'
;PHFVLTELQQIADSSSSTKRTRGRRGLDIVNRLQNQEIVPVEIVDTDFPDILEVDSKLLQLAKVMKGLVITNDYNLKKVAKIKDVEVLNINEIATALKPILLPGESLRINILKEGENPNQGIAYLEDGTMVVVEKGKKYIGREIEIIVTSVLQTTTGKMIFTELKQEANKNKIKVKRVRAKGQSK
;
A
#
# COMPACT_ATOMS: atom_id res chain seq x y z
N PRO A 1 -22.32 10.43 -8.50
CA PRO A 1 -23.79 10.50 -8.35
C PRO A 1 -24.22 11.84 -7.76
N HIS A 2 -25.34 12.40 -8.23
CA HIS A 2 -25.82 13.73 -7.83
C HIS A 2 -26.04 13.85 -6.32
N PHE A 3 -26.68 12.85 -5.70
CA PHE A 3 -26.97 12.85 -4.26
C PHE A 3 -25.72 12.96 -3.36
N VAL A 4 -24.56 12.48 -3.82
CA VAL A 4 -23.27 12.64 -3.11
C VAL A 4 -22.75 14.07 -3.22
N LEU A 5 -22.94 14.71 -4.38
CA LEU A 5 -22.54 16.11 -4.57
C LEU A 5 -23.38 17.05 -3.72
N THR A 6 -24.68 16.77 -3.58
CA THR A 6 -25.56 17.49 -2.66
C THR A 6 -25.07 17.40 -1.21
N GLU A 7 -24.73 16.20 -0.74
CA GLU A 7 -24.16 16.02 0.61
C GLU A 7 -22.81 16.75 0.76
N LEU A 8 -21.96 16.67 -0.26
CA LEU A 8 -20.66 17.33 -0.26
C LEU A 8 -20.79 18.86 -0.21
N GLN A 9 -21.78 19.43 -0.89
CA GLN A 9 -22.12 20.85 -0.82
C GLN A 9 -22.60 21.25 0.57
N GLN A 10 -23.50 20.46 1.18
CA GLN A 10 -23.94 20.69 2.57
C GLN A 10 -22.76 20.67 3.56
N ILE A 11 -21.78 19.78 3.35
CA ILE A 11 -20.54 19.74 4.14
C ILE A 11 -19.67 20.98 3.89
N ALA A 12 -19.58 21.45 2.63
CA ALA A 12 -18.84 22.65 2.24
C ALA A 12 -19.43 23.95 2.84
N ASP A 13 -20.73 23.95 3.12
CA ASP A 13 -21.48 25.06 3.73
C ASP A 13 -21.65 24.94 5.25
N SER A 14 -21.11 23.88 5.86
CA SER A 14 -21.21 23.61 7.30
C SER A 14 -20.74 24.79 8.17
N SER A 15 -21.29 25.00 9.37
CA SER A 15 -20.75 25.97 10.34
C SER A 15 -19.36 25.58 10.89
N SER A 16 -18.99 24.31 10.79
CA SER A 16 -17.68 23.81 11.21
C SER A 16 -16.60 24.08 10.15
N SER A 17 -15.57 24.85 10.52
CA SER A 17 -14.45 25.18 9.63
C SER A 17 -13.77 23.94 9.03
N THR A 18 -13.54 22.90 9.83
CA THR A 18 -12.91 21.66 9.36
C THR A 18 -13.78 20.83 8.43
N LYS A 19 -15.12 20.87 8.60
CA LYS A 19 -16.06 20.25 7.65
C LYS A 19 -16.08 21.05 6.34
N ARG A 20 -16.21 22.38 6.39
CA ARG A 20 -16.19 23.23 5.19
C ARG A 20 -14.95 23.03 4.34
N THR A 21 -13.77 23.06 4.95
CA THR A 21 -12.50 22.89 4.22
C THR A 21 -12.43 21.53 3.53
N ARG A 22 -12.93 20.47 4.17
CA ARG A 22 -13.01 19.14 3.56
C ARG A 22 -14.03 19.08 2.43
N GLY A 23 -15.21 19.68 2.60
CA GLY A 23 -16.25 19.74 1.56
C GLY A 23 -15.78 20.48 0.32
N ARG A 24 -15.22 21.68 0.48
CA ARG A 24 -14.65 22.48 -0.62
C ARG A 24 -13.56 21.71 -1.37
N ARG A 25 -12.62 21.11 -0.62
CA ARG A 25 -11.58 20.26 -1.22
C ARG A 25 -12.17 19.09 -2.02
N GLY A 26 -13.26 18.49 -1.55
CA GLY A 26 -13.96 17.44 -2.29
C GLY A 26 -14.52 17.95 -3.62
N LEU A 27 -15.16 19.12 -3.61
CA LEU A 27 -15.69 19.76 -4.83
C LEU A 27 -14.57 20.08 -5.83
N ASP A 28 -13.44 20.61 -5.34
CA ASP A 28 -12.26 20.86 -6.17
C ASP A 28 -11.74 19.57 -6.84
N ILE A 29 -11.73 18.46 -6.10
CA ILE A 29 -11.31 17.15 -6.62
C ILE A 29 -12.29 16.64 -7.67
N VAL A 30 -13.61 16.78 -7.47
CA VAL A 30 -14.62 16.39 -8.46
C VAL A 30 -14.42 17.19 -9.75
N ASN A 31 -14.24 18.51 -9.66
CA ASN A 31 -13.97 19.34 -10.83
C ASN A 31 -12.70 18.89 -11.56
N ARG A 32 -11.63 18.57 -10.83
CA ARG A 32 -10.40 18.04 -11.44
C ARG A 32 -10.62 16.68 -12.11
N LEU A 33 -11.44 15.81 -11.53
CA LEU A 33 -11.77 14.50 -12.11
C LEU A 33 -12.61 14.62 -13.38
N GLN A 34 -13.47 15.64 -13.50
CA GLN A 34 -14.24 15.88 -14.72
C GLN A 34 -13.40 16.48 -15.85
N ASN A 35 -12.35 17.25 -15.52
CA ASN A 35 -11.50 17.93 -16.52
C ASN A 35 -10.26 17.13 -16.96
N GLN A 36 -10.04 15.92 -16.43
CA GLN A 36 -8.92 15.07 -16.87
C GLN A 36 -9.35 14.16 -18.04
N GLU A 37 -8.38 13.78 -18.88
CA GLU A 37 -8.60 13.01 -20.11
C GLU A 37 -8.20 11.51 -20.00
N ILE A 38 -7.77 11.06 -18.82
CA ILE A 38 -7.30 9.69 -18.56
C ILE A 38 -8.49 8.70 -18.58
N VAL A 39 -9.61 9.07 -17.96
CA VAL A 39 -10.82 8.24 -17.90
C VAL A 39 -12.08 9.11 -18.02
N PRO A 40 -13.13 8.68 -18.72
CA PRO A 40 -14.39 9.42 -18.76
C PRO A 40 -15.03 9.47 -17.35
N VAL A 41 -15.49 10.65 -16.95
CA VAL A 41 -16.16 10.87 -15.67
C VAL A 41 -17.55 11.45 -15.90
N GLU A 42 -18.56 10.75 -15.41
CA GLU A 42 -19.96 11.14 -15.53
C GLU A 42 -20.58 11.32 -14.14
N ILE A 43 -21.35 12.41 -13.97
CA ILE A 43 -22.21 12.58 -12.80
C ILE A 43 -23.58 12.01 -13.17
N VAL A 44 -23.94 10.91 -12.53
CA VAL A 44 -25.22 10.24 -12.74
C VAL A 44 -26.30 10.85 -11.84
N ASP A 45 -27.46 11.17 -12.41
CA ASP A 45 -28.63 11.74 -11.71
C ASP A 45 -29.61 10.70 -11.18
N THR A 46 -29.35 9.41 -11.38
CA THR A 46 -30.13 8.32 -10.77
C THR A 46 -30.15 8.45 -9.24
N ASP A 47 -31.34 8.56 -8.68
CA ASP A 47 -31.59 8.63 -7.24
C ASP A 47 -32.59 7.55 -6.79
N PHE A 48 -32.61 7.27 -5.49
CA PHE A 48 -33.50 6.30 -4.84
C PHE A 48 -34.25 6.98 -3.70
N PRO A 49 -35.40 7.64 -3.98
CA PRO A 49 -36.13 8.43 -2.99
C PRO A 49 -36.57 7.64 -1.74
N ASP A 50 -36.85 6.34 -1.91
CA ASP A 50 -37.25 5.45 -0.81
C ASP A 50 -36.09 5.06 0.13
N ILE A 51 -34.85 5.41 -0.23
CA ILE A 51 -33.65 5.14 0.56
C ILE A 51 -33.16 6.46 1.13
N LEU A 52 -33.19 6.62 2.45
CA LEU A 52 -32.77 7.87 3.09
C LEU A 52 -31.24 8.02 3.15
N GLU A 53 -30.53 6.93 3.47
CA GLU A 53 -29.09 6.96 3.70
C GLU A 53 -28.30 7.00 2.38
N VAL A 54 -27.37 7.96 2.26
CA VAL A 54 -26.49 8.11 1.09
C VAL A 54 -25.66 6.85 0.84
N ASP A 55 -25.14 6.22 1.90
CA ASP A 55 -24.41 4.95 1.82
C ASP A 55 -25.25 3.84 1.18
N SER A 56 -26.52 3.74 1.57
CA SER A 56 -27.44 2.76 1.00
C SER A 56 -27.79 3.10 -0.46
N LYS A 57 -27.92 4.39 -0.80
CA LYS A 57 -28.10 4.84 -2.20
C LYS A 57 -26.88 4.49 -3.07
N LEU A 58 -25.66 4.67 -2.56
CA LEU A 58 -24.41 4.32 -3.24
C LEU A 58 -24.36 2.84 -3.59
N LEU A 59 -24.65 1.96 -2.61
CA LEU A 59 -24.65 0.52 -2.84
C LEU A 59 -25.75 0.09 -3.81
N GLN A 60 -26.93 0.70 -3.73
CA GLN A 60 -28.02 0.42 -4.67
C GLN A 60 -27.67 0.86 -6.09
N LEU A 61 -27.07 2.05 -6.26
CA LEU A 61 -26.61 2.52 -7.55
C LEU A 61 -25.59 1.57 -8.18
N ALA A 62 -24.61 1.12 -7.38
CA ALA A 62 -23.59 0.19 -7.84
C ALA A 62 -24.19 -1.13 -8.36
N LYS A 63 -25.23 -1.65 -7.69
CA LYS A 63 -25.96 -2.84 -8.18
C LYS A 63 -26.63 -2.60 -9.53
N VAL A 64 -27.37 -1.50 -9.65
CA VAL A 64 -28.10 -1.16 -10.89
C VAL A 64 -27.12 -0.99 -12.05
N MET A 65 -25.99 -0.35 -11.80
CA MET A 65 -24.95 -0.11 -12.81
C MET A 65 -24.02 -1.31 -13.03
N LYS A 66 -24.14 -2.38 -12.23
CA LYS A 66 -23.18 -3.51 -12.16
C LYS A 66 -21.74 -3.03 -12.01
N GLY A 67 -21.56 -1.98 -11.20
CA GLY A 67 -20.27 -1.33 -10.94
C GLY A 67 -19.70 -1.67 -9.58
N LEU A 68 -18.47 -1.22 -9.35
CA LEU A 68 -17.79 -1.30 -8.05
C LEU A 68 -17.85 0.05 -7.34
N VAL A 69 -17.86 0.01 -6.00
CA VAL A 69 -17.78 1.23 -5.17
C VAL A 69 -16.33 1.44 -4.74
N ILE A 70 -15.76 2.59 -5.08
CA ILE A 70 -14.46 3.01 -4.54
C ILE A 70 -14.73 3.88 -3.30
N THR A 71 -14.18 3.50 -2.15
CA THR A 71 -14.39 4.22 -0.89
C THR A 71 -13.14 4.17 0.00
N ASN A 72 -13.06 5.06 0.98
CA ASN A 72 -12.13 4.94 2.11
C ASN A 72 -12.83 4.45 3.39
N ASP A 73 -14.16 4.32 3.37
CA ASP A 73 -14.95 3.91 4.53
C ASP A 73 -14.89 2.39 4.76
N TYR A 74 -14.38 2.01 5.92
CA TYR A 74 -14.26 0.61 6.33
C TYR A 74 -15.61 -0.04 6.68
N ASN A 75 -16.56 0.73 7.22
CA ASN A 75 -17.89 0.26 7.57
C ASN A 75 -18.74 0.07 6.31
N LEU A 76 -18.66 0.98 5.34
CA LEU A 76 -19.36 0.82 4.05
C LEU A 76 -18.95 -0.48 3.36
N LYS A 77 -17.66 -0.84 3.40
CA LYS A 77 -17.16 -2.13 2.87
C LYS A 77 -17.82 -3.34 3.53
N LYS A 78 -18.03 -3.32 4.86
CA LYS A 78 -18.70 -4.43 5.57
C LYS A 78 -20.16 -4.57 5.15
N VAL A 79 -20.88 -3.45 5.05
CA VAL A 79 -22.28 -3.43 4.63
C VAL A 79 -22.42 -3.90 3.18
N ALA A 80 -21.52 -3.43 2.30
CA ALA A 80 -21.50 -3.83 0.90
C ALA A 80 -21.32 -5.33 0.69
N LYS A 81 -20.49 -5.99 1.51
CA LYS A 81 -20.30 -7.44 1.48
C LYS A 81 -21.62 -8.19 1.77
N ILE A 82 -22.42 -7.71 2.70
CA ILE A 82 -23.74 -8.30 3.02
C ILE A 82 -24.70 -8.08 1.84
N LYS A 83 -24.57 -6.94 1.15
CA LYS A 83 -25.39 -6.59 -0.01
C LYS A 83 -24.85 -7.16 -1.32
N ASP A 84 -23.78 -7.96 -1.33
CA ASP A 84 -23.16 -8.50 -2.56
C ASP A 84 -22.79 -7.39 -3.57
N VAL A 85 -22.13 -6.35 -3.08
CA VAL A 85 -21.58 -5.25 -3.89
C VAL A 85 -20.07 -5.22 -3.73
N GLU A 86 -19.35 -5.22 -4.84
CA GLU A 86 -17.90 -5.14 -4.82
C GLU A 86 -17.43 -3.74 -4.40
N VAL A 87 -16.46 -3.71 -3.48
CA VAL A 87 -15.90 -2.48 -2.93
C VAL A 87 -14.39 -2.51 -3.01
N LEU A 88 -13.82 -1.44 -3.55
CA LEU A 88 -12.39 -1.20 -3.58
C LEU A 88 -12.03 -0.11 -2.56
N ASN A 89 -11.20 -0.46 -1.57
CA ASN A 89 -10.76 0.52 -0.58
C ASN A 89 -9.44 1.19 -1.00
N ILE A 90 -9.44 2.52 -1.14
CA ILE A 90 -8.24 3.26 -1.61
C ILE A 90 -7.01 3.02 -0.71
N ASN A 91 -7.20 2.87 0.60
CA ASN A 91 -6.08 2.59 1.52
C ASN A 91 -5.52 1.17 1.32
N GLU A 92 -6.37 0.21 0.95
CA GLU A 92 -5.94 -1.15 0.63
C GLU A 92 -5.17 -1.17 -0.70
N ILE A 93 -5.62 -0.42 -1.71
CA ILE A 93 -4.87 -0.24 -2.96
C ILE A 93 -3.50 0.38 -2.67
N ALA A 94 -3.46 1.48 -1.91
CA ALA A 94 -2.22 2.17 -1.57
C ALA A 94 -1.25 1.23 -0.83
N THR A 95 -1.77 0.36 0.03
CA THR A 95 -0.97 -0.66 0.72
C THR A 95 -0.48 -1.75 -0.23
N ALA A 96 -1.32 -2.20 -1.17
CA ALA A 96 -0.97 -3.21 -2.16
C ALA A 96 0.09 -2.72 -3.18
N LEU A 97 0.15 -1.41 -3.41
CA LEU A 97 1.17 -0.77 -4.25
C LEU A 97 2.53 -0.62 -3.54
N LYS A 98 2.62 -0.88 -2.22
CA LYS A 98 3.91 -0.85 -1.52
C LYS A 98 4.81 -1.96 -2.07
N PRO A 99 6.08 -1.67 -2.42
CA PRO A 99 7.02 -2.67 -2.87
C PRO A 99 7.10 -3.84 -1.87
N ILE A 100 6.80 -5.04 -2.33
CA ILE A 100 6.93 -6.26 -1.53
C ILE A 100 8.33 -6.82 -1.80
N LEU A 101 9.26 -6.56 -0.90
CA LEU A 101 10.55 -7.24 -0.92
C LEU A 101 10.37 -8.71 -0.51
N LEU A 102 10.74 -9.63 -1.39
CA LEU A 102 10.66 -11.08 -1.18
C LEU A 102 12.06 -11.70 -0.98
N PRO A 103 12.17 -12.83 -0.25
CA PRO A 103 13.42 -13.59 -0.16
C PRO A 103 14.01 -13.88 -1.55
N GLY A 104 15.28 -13.53 -1.74
CA GLY A 104 16.02 -13.70 -2.99
C GLY A 104 16.11 -12.45 -3.85
N GLU A 105 15.28 -11.43 -3.62
CA GLU A 105 15.39 -10.15 -4.34
C GLU A 105 16.61 -9.37 -3.88
N SER A 106 17.21 -8.62 -4.82
CA SER A 106 18.33 -7.73 -4.53
C SER A 106 17.96 -6.27 -4.64
N LEU A 107 18.44 -5.47 -3.71
CA LEU A 107 18.30 -4.01 -3.71
C LEU A 107 19.62 -3.35 -3.30
N ARG A 108 19.75 -2.06 -3.59
CA ARG A 108 20.84 -1.23 -3.06
C ARG A 108 20.33 -0.44 -1.86
N ILE A 109 21.14 -0.36 -0.82
CA ILE A 109 20.77 0.35 0.39
C ILE A 109 21.98 0.98 1.05
N ASN A 110 21.82 2.17 1.62
CA ASN A 110 22.86 2.84 2.40
C ASN A 110 22.80 2.37 3.86
N ILE A 111 23.91 1.84 4.38
CA ILE A 111 23.97 1.39 5.77
C ILE A 111 24.17 2.61 6.68
N LEU A 112 23.23 2.82 7.60
CA LEU A 112 23.19 4.05 8.40
C LEU A 112 23.88 3.89 9.76
N LYS A 113 23.71 2.73 10.40
CA LYS A 113 24.24 2.48 11.74
C LYS A 113 24.53 1.00 12.00
N GLU A 114 25.19 0.73 13.12
CA GLU A 114 25.38 -0.62 13.63
C GLU A 114 24.06 -1.24 14.12
N GLY A 115 23.90 -2.54 13.90
CA GLY A 115 22.75 -3.32 14.37
C GLY A 115 22.91 -3.87 15.77
N GLU A 116 21.87 -4.55 16.24
CA GLU A 116 21.84 -5.10 17.60
C GLU A 116 22.83 -6.26 17.77
N ASN A 117 22.96 -7.14 16.77
CA ASN A 117 23.92 -8.22 16.84
C ASN A 117 25.29 -7.81 16.27
N PRO A 118 26.38 -8.42 16.76
CA PRO A 118 27.73 -8.16 16.24
C PRO A 118 27.80 -8.30 14.72
N ASN A 119 28.50 -7.35 14.08
CA ASN A 119 28.66 -7.23 12.64
C ASN A 119 27.41 -6.84 11.83
N GLN A 120 26.24 -6.66 12.43
CA GLN A 120 25.07 -6.19 11.69
C GLN A 120 25.17 -4.70 11.33
N GLY A 121 24.64 -4.36 10.16
CA GLY A 121 24.31 -2.99 9.78
C GLY A 121 22.79 -2.82 9.73
N ILE A 122 22.32 -1.60 9.99
CA ILE A 122 20.91 -1.22 9.88
C ILE A 122 20.77 -0.13 8.84
N ALA A 123 19.74 -0.27 8.03
CA ALA A 123 19.25 0.74 7.12
C ALA A 123 17.72 0.83 7.19
N TYR A 124 17.14 1.83 6.54
CA TYR A 124 15.70 2.01 6.45
C TYR A 124 15.30 2.24 5.00
N LEU A 125 14.16 1.69 4.60
CA LEU A 125 13.50 2.07 3.35
C LEU A 125 12.80 3.42 3.54
N GLU A 126 12.35 4.02 2.43
CA GLU A 126 11.64 5.30 2.42
C GLU A 126 10.35 5.28 3.27
N ASP A 127 9.72 4.12 3.39
CA ASP A 127 8.50 3.93 4.20
C ASP A 127 8.79 3.66 5.70
N GLY A 128 10.06 3.70 6.11
CA GLY A 128 10.51 3.46 7.47
C GLY A 128 10.73 1.98 7.83
N THR A 129 10.52 1.05 6.88
CA THR A 129 10.80 -0.38 7.10
C THR A 129 12.27 -0.58 7.45
N MET A 130 12.54 -1.27 8.56
CA MET A 130 13.91 -1.51 9.02
C MET A 130 14.53 -2.67 8.24
N VAL A 131 15.72 -2.45 7.69
CA VAL A 131 16.51 -3.44 6.96
C VAL A 131 17.75 -3.78 7.76
N VAL A 132 17.83 -5.04 8.19
CA VAL A 132 18.97 -5.61 8.91
C VAL A 132 19.87 -6.31 7.90
N VAL A 133 21.14 -5.91 7.86
CA VAL A 133 22.14 -6.43 6.93
C VAL A 133 23.20 -7.21 7.71
N GLU A 134 23.25 -8.52 7.48
CA GLU A 134 24.30 -9.36 8.06
C GLU A 134 25.68 -8.95 7.52
N LYS A 135 26.65 -8.80 8.43
CA LYS A 135 28.00 -8.26 8.14
C LYS A 135 28.00 -6.85 7.55
N GLY A 136 26.89 -6.12 7.68
CA GLY A 136 26.73 -4.75 7.21
C GLY A 136 27.57 -3.71 7.97
N LYS A 137 28.04 -4.01 9.20
CA LYS A 137 28.79 -3.05 10.05
C LYS A 137 29.99 -2.41 9.33
N LYS A 138 30.70 -3.18 8.51
CA LYS A 138 31.90 -2.69 7.77
C LYS A 138 31.57 -1.71 6.64
N TYR A 139 30.29 -1.58 6.30
CA TYR A 139 29.80 -0.78 5.18
C TYR A 139 28.95 0.40 5.65
N ILE A 140 28.97 0.75 6.94
CA ILE A 140 28.31 1.95 7.46
C ILE A 140 28.78 3.19 6.67
N GLY A 141 27.82 4.02 6.25
CA GLY A 141 28.01 5.19 5.41
C GLY A 141 28.17 4.89 3.91
N ARG A 142 28.02 3.62 3.49
CA ARG A 142 28.15 3.21 2.08
C ARG A 142 26.86 2.58 1.57
N GLU A 143 26.56 2.87 0.31
CA GLU A 143 25.54 2.15 -0.44
C GLU A 143 26.10 0.81 -0.95
N ILE A 144 25.39 -0.28 -0.64
CA ILE A 144 25.80 -1.63 -1.00
C ILE A 144 24.62 -2.42 -1.57
N GLU A 145 24.93 -3.42 -2.40
CA GLU A 145 23.94 -4.34 -2.94
C GLU A 145 23.76 -5.56 -2.03
N ILE A 146 22.53 -5.75 -1.58
CA ILE A 146 22.12 -6.80 -0.64
C ILE A 146 21.09 -7.72 -1.28
N ILE A 147 20.92 -8.91 -0.70
CA ILE A 147 19.85 -9.86 -1.04
C ILE A 147 18.99 -10.07 0.19
N VAL A 148 17.67 -10.03 0.01
CA VAL A 148 16.70 -10.33 1.06
C VAL A 148 16.77 -11.81 1.41
N THR A 149 16.95 -12.13 2.69
CA THR A 149 16.95 -13.52 3.18
C THR A 149 15.61 -13.87 3.81
N SER A 150 15.02 -12.95 4.57
CA SER A 150 13.72 -13.15 5.19
C SER A 150 13.03 -11.82 5.51
N VAL A 151 11.71 -11.89 5.70
CA VAL A 151 10.88 -10.76 6.09
C VAL A 151 10.14 -11.16 7.36
N LEU A 152 10.25 -10.33 8.39
CA LEU A 152 9.59 -10.54 9.68
C LEU A 152 8.61 -9.39 9.95
N GLN A 153 7.37 -9.73 10.25
CA GLN A 153 6.40 -8.77 10.76
C GLN A 153 6.52 -8.73 12.29
N THR A 154 6.81 -7.55 12.85
CA THR A 154 6.81 -7.32 14.30
C THR A 154 5.62 -6.43 14.69
N THR A 155 5.43 -6.24 15.99
CA THR A 155 4.40 -5.33 16.54
C THR A 155 4.68 -3.86 16.21
N THR A 156 5.94 -3.49 15.98
CA THR A 156 6.38 -2.12 15.67
C THR A 156 6.48 -1.85 14.17
N GLY A 157 6.39 -2.87 13.32
CA GLY A 157 6.43 -2.71 11.87
C GLY A 157 6.97 -3.93 11.14
N LYS A 158 7.39 -3.72 9.89
CA LYS A 158 8.02 -4.75 9.07
C LYS A 158 9.54 -4.63 9.23
N MET A 159 10.21 -5.77 9.37
CA MET A 159 11.67 -5.87 9.41
C MET A 159 12.13 -6.80 8.29
N ILE A 160 13.19 -6.43 7.58
CA ILE A 160 13.72 -7.19 6.46
C ILE A 160 15.15 -7.60 6.81
N PHE A 161 15.42 -8.91 6.78
CA PHE A 161 16.75 -9.45 6.97
C PHE A 161 17.40 -9.72 5.63
N THR A 162 18.67 -9.39 5.53
CA THR A 162 19.39 -9.37 4.27
C THR A 162 20.85 -9.77 4.47
N GLU A 163 21.48 -10.23 3.40
CA GLU A 163 22.91 -10.54 3.34
C GLU A 163 23.57 -9.79 2.17
N LEU A 164 24.91 -9.67 2.20
CA LEU A 164 25.67 -9.09 1.10
C LEU A 164 25.53 -9.96 -0.16
N LYS A 165 25.16 -9.38 -1.30
CA LYS A 165 25.00 -10.13 -2.56
C LYS A 165 26.27 -10.90 -2.98
N GLN A 166 27.44 -10.33 -2.71
CA GLN A 166 28.72 -11.00 -2.98
C GLN A 166 28.92 -12.26 -2.13
N GLU A 167 28.42 -12.27 -0.89
CA GLU A 167 28.49 -13.44 0.00
C GLU A 167 27.46 -14.51 -0.37
N ALA A 168 26.24 -14.09 -0.70
CA ALA A 168 25.18 -14.97 -1.20
C ALA A 168 25.67 -15.80 -2.41
N ASN A 169 26.37 -15.16 -3.35
CA ASN A 169 26.94 -15.81 -4.53
C ASN A 169 28.06 -16.80 -4.17
N LYS A 170 28.95 -16.45 -3.23
CA LYS A 170 29.99 -17.38 -2.74
C LYS A 170 29.39 -18.61 -2.06
N ASN A 171 28.33 -18.43 -1.27
CA ASN A 171 27.61 -19.52 -0.62
C ASN A 171 26.94 -20.45 -1.63
N LYS A 172 26.24 -19.92 -2.64
CA LYS A 172 25.67 -20.72 -3.73
C LYS A 172 26.72 -21.56 -4.47
N ILE A 173 27.91 -21.00 -4.72
CA ILE A 173 29.02 -21.73 -5.38
C ILE A 173 29.57 -22.84 -4.49
N LYS A 174 29.74 -22.61 -3.18
CA LYS A 174 30.16 -23.64 -2.22
C LYS A 174 29.16 -24.79 -2.14
N VAL A 175 27.87 -24.49 -2.01
CA VAL A 175 26.82 -25.52 -1.92
C VAL A 175 26.77 -26.40 -3.17
N LYS A 176 26.89 -25.81 -4.37
CA LYS A 176 26.98 -26.57 -5.63
C LYS A 176 28.20 -27.51 -5.67
N ARG A 177 29.38 -27.05 -5.22
CA ARG A 177 30.60 -27.87 -5.17
C ARG A 177 30.51 -29.04 -4.20
N VAL A 178 29.85 -28.87 -3.05
CA VAL A 178 29.64 -29.94 -2.08
C VAL A 178 28.69 -31.00 -2.62
N ARG A 179 27.58 -30.59 -3.26
CA ARG A 179 26.63 -31.54 -3.89
C ARG A 179 27.26 -32.33 -5.04
N ALA A 180 28.06 -31.67 -5.89
CA ALA A 180 28.77 -32.34 -6.98
C ALA A 180 29.77 -33.39 -6.48
N LYS A 181 30.45 -33.16 -5.35
CA LYS A 181 31.36 -34.13 -4.74
C LYS A 181 30.65 -35.30 -4.03
N GLY A 182 29.40 -35.11 -3.61
CA GLY A 182 28.60 -36.14 -2.95
C GLY A 182 27.94 -37.15 -3.89
N GLN A 183 27.86 -36.85 -5.20
CA GLN A 183 27.29 -37.75 -6.23
C GLN A 183 28.36 -38.57 -6.98
N SER A 184 29.64 -38.42 -6.64
CA SER A 184 30.77 -39.18 -7.23
C SER A 184 31.29 -40.29 -6.33
N LYS A 185 30.46 -40.82 -5.42
CA LYS A 185 30.77 -42.00 -4.60
C LYS A 185 29.66 -43.03 -4.73
#